data_AF-A0A1J3CQJ3-F1
#
_entry.id   AF-A0A1J3CQJ3-F1
#
_cell.length_a   1.000
_cell.length_b   1.000
_cell.length_c   1.000
_cell.angle_alpha   90.00
_cell.angle_beta   90.00
_cell.angle_gamma   90.00
#
_symmetry.space_group_name_H-M   'P 1'
#
loop_
_entity.id
_entity.type
_entity.pdbx_description
1 polymer ?
#
loop_
_entity_poly.entity_id
_entity_poly.type
_entity_poly.pdbx_seq_one_letter_code
_entity_poly.pdbx_strand_id
1 'polypeptide(L)'
;MRSYLGQWNELENIDIQDKTKHMAFLSSLTQIAGDLKKPLVEEFKNAFFKLVVGTLSVPIDLPGTNYRCGIQARKNIDRLLRELMQERRDSGETFTDMLGYLMKKEDNRYP
;
A
#
# COMPACT_ATOMS: atom_id res chain seq x y z
N MET A 1 15.78 2.03 -1.82
CA MET A 1 15.88 3.46 -2.24
C MET A 1 16.94 3.70 -3.32
N ARG A 2 18.22 3.29 -3.16
CA ARG A 2 19.25 3.51 -4.20
C ARG A 2 18.89 2.92 -5.58
N SER A 3 18.30 1.72 -5.62
CA SER A 3 17.83 1.10 -6.87
C SER A 3 16.77 1.93 -7.61
N TYR A 4 15.97 2.73 -6.90
CA TYR A 4 14.94 3.60 -7.49
C TYR A 4 15.52 4.79 -8.26
N LEU A 5 16.75 5.20 -7.93
CA LEU A 5 17.45 6.33 -8.56
C LEU A 5 18.31 5.88 -9.75
N GLY A 6 18.58 4.57 -9.88
CA GLY A 6 19.56 4.05 -10.85
C GLY A 6 19.20 4.29 -12.32
N GLN A 7 17.93 4.58 -12.63
CA GLN A 7 17.44 4.88 -13.98
C GLN A 7 17.19 6.37 -14.20
N TRP A 8 17.41 7.22 -13.19
CA TRP A 8 17.11 8.65 -13.31
C TRP A 8 18.12 9.40 -14.17
N ASN A 9 19.37 8.91 -14.22
CA ASN A 9 20.43 9.43 -15.08
C ASN A 9 20.17 9.19 -16.58
N GLU A 10 19.29 8.27 -16.93
CA GLU A 10 18.87 7.99 -18.32
C GLU A 10 17.74 8.92 -18.79
N LEU A 11 17.13 9.69 -17.88
CA LEU A 11 16.02 10.59 -18.17
C LEU A 11 16.52 12.01 -18.45
N GLU A 12 16.12 12.58 -19.59
CA GLU A 12 16.40 13.99 -19.93
C GLU A 12 15.69 14.96 -18.98
N ASN A 13 14.45 14.63 -18.58
CA ASN A 13 13.65 15.43 -17.65
C ASN A 13 13.01 14.51 -16.60
N ILE A 14 12.99 14.97 -15.34
CA ILE A 14 12.48 14.21 -14.20
C ILE A 14 11.38 14.99 -13.51
N ASP A 15 10.16 14.44 -13.52
CA ASP A 15 9.10 14.86 -12.60
C ASP A 15 9.39 14.26 -11.22
N ILE A 16 10.01 15.06 -10.35
CA ILE A 16 10.38 14.63 -9.01
C ILE A 16 9.12 14.30 -8.19
N GLN A 17 8.01 15.00 -8.38
CA GLN A 17 6.78 14.75 -7.62
C GLN A 17 6.21 13.37 -7.98
N ASP A 18 6.18 13.04 -9.26
CA ASP A 18 5.73 11.73 -9.74
C ASP A 18 6.67 10.60 -9.30
N LYS A 19 7.99 10.77 -9.47
CA LYS A 19 8.92 9.70 -9.11
C LYS A 19 8.98 9.45 -7.60
N THR A 20 8.96 10.52 -6.80
CA THR A 20 9.08 10.39 -5.34
C THR A 20 7.81 9.85 -4.68
N LYS A 21 6.60 10.20 -5.15
CA LYS A 21 5.36 9.60 -4.60
C LYS A 21 5.33 8.08 -4.82
N HIS A 22 5.82 7.61 -5.97
CA HIS A 22 5.93 6.17 -6.26
C HIS A 22 6.99 5.49 -5.38
N MET A 23 8.15 6.13 -5.21
CA MET A 23 9.20 5.65 -4.32
C MET A 23 8.73 5.56 -2.87
N ALA A 24 8.05 6.58 -2.37
CA ALA A 24 7.52 6.63 -1.01
C ALA A 24 6.48 5.52 -0.79
N PHE A 25 5.51 5.37 -1.70
CA PHE A 25 4.52 4.31 -1.62
C PHE A 25 5.17 2.92 -1.51
N LEU A 26 6.14 2.61 -2.38
CA LEU A 26 6.78 1.29 -2.39
C LEU A 26 7.65 1.08 -1.16
N SER A 27 8.40 2.10 -0.73
CA SER A 27 9.17 2.04 0.50
C SER A 27 8.27 1.78 1.72
N SER A 28 7.10 2.42 1.80
CA SER A 28 6.14 2.20 2.88
C SER A 28 5.51 0.82 2.81
N LEU A 29 5.10 0.36 1.62
CA LEU A 29 4.51 -0.97 1.44
C LEU A 29 5.49 -2.08 1.82
N THR A 30 6.76 -1.98 1.40
CA THR A 30 7.80 -2.95 1.75
C THR A 30 8.08 -2.97 3.25
N GLN A 31 8.06 -1.82 3.93
CA GLN A 31 8.20 -1.79 5.40
C GLN A 31 7.00 -2.44 6.12
N ILE A 32 5.80 -2.26 5.57
CA ILE A 32 4.57 -2.80 6.17
C ILE A 32 4.47 -4.31 5.95
N ALA A 33 4.64 -4.76 4.71
CA ALA A 33 4.25 -6.09 4.25
C ALA A 33 5.39 -6.87 3.57
N GLY A 34 6.64 -6.42 3.76
CA GLY A 34 7.81 -7.08 3.16
C GLY A 34 7.77 -7.10 1.63
N ASP A 35 8.41 -8.10 1.04
CA ASP A 35 8.44 -8.29 -0.40
C ASP A 35 7.14 -8.95 -0.87
N LEU A 36 6.39 -8.23 -1.70
CA LEU A 36 5.15 -8.70 -2.31
C LEU A 36 5.35 -8.98 -3.80
N LYS A 37 4.53 -9.88 -4.35
CA LYS A 37 4.52 -10.15 -5.80
C LYS A 37 4.13 -8.88 -6.57
N LYS A 38 4.82 -8.62 -7.69
CA LYS A 38 4.62 -7.42 -8.52
C LYS A 38 3.14 -7.11 -8.88
N PRO A 39 2.29 -8.09 -9.25
CA PRO A 39 0.88 -7.81 -9.53
C PRO A 39 0.12 -7.24 -8.31
N LEU A 40 0.36 -7.80 -7.12
CA LEU A 40 -0.27 -7.34 -5.88
C LEU A 40 0.20 -5.92 -5.51
N VAL A 41 1.48 -5.63 -5.70
CA VAL A 41 2.06 -4.28 -5.48
C VAL A 41 1.37 -3.23 -6.37
N GLU A 42 1.18 -3.51 -7.66
CA GLU A 42 0.52 -2.59 -8.57
C GLU A 42 -0.98 -2.43 -8.25
N GLU A 43 -1.65 -3.48 -7.76
CA GLU A 43 -3.03 -3.37 -7.33
C GLU A 43 -3.20 -2.49 -6.07
N PHE A 44 -2.34 -2.68 -5.06
CA PHE A 44 -2.28 -1.80 -3.90
C PHE A 44 -1.99 -0.36 -4.32
N LYS A 45 -1.03 -0.14 -5.22
CA LYS A 45 -0.65 1.18 -5.73
C LYS A 45 -1.81 1.90 -6.39
N ASN A 46 -2.52 1.21 -7.28
CA ASN A 46 -3.68 1.75 -7.99
C ASN A 46 -4.81 2.13 -7.04
N ALA A 47 -5.10 1.28 -6.05
CA ALA A 47 -6.08 1.60 -5.03
C ALA A 47 -5.60 2.76 -4.13
N PHE A 48 -4.34 2.74 -3.69
CA PHE A 48 -3.78 3.75 -2.80
C PHE A 48 -3.83 5.16 -3.40
N PHE A 49 -3.42 5.34 -4.66
CA PHE A 49 -3.48 6.67 -5.27
C PHE A 49 -4.91 7.19 -5.45
N LYS A 50 -5.88 6.32 -5.75
CA LYS A 50 -7.31 6.69 -5.75
C LYS A 50 -7.79 7.09 -4.35
N LEU A 51 -7.35 6.36 -3.32
CA LEU A 51 -7.65 6.71 -1.93
C LEU A 51 -7.09 8.08 -1.56
N VAL A 52 -5.81 8.36 -1.87
CA VAL A 52 -5.18 9.67 -1.59
C VAL A 52 -5.95 10.80 -2.26
N VAL A 53 -6.30 10.66 -3.55
CA VAL A 53 -7.10 11.67 -4.27
C VAL A 53 -8.48 11.85 -3.63
N GLY A 54 -9.15 10.77 -3.22
CA GLY A 54 -10.44 10.87 -2.55
C GLY A 54 -10.36 11.52 -1.17
N THR A 55 -9.30 11.24 -0.39
CA THR A 55 -9.06 11.87 0.92
C THR A 55 -8.84 13.38 0.81
N LEU A 56 -8.20 13.83 -0.27
CA LEU A 56 -7.96 15.26 -0.52
C LEU A 56 -9.13 15.98 -1.21
N SER A 57 -10.23 15.28 -1.49
CA SER A 57 -11.39 15.85 -2.20
C SER A 57 -12.49 16.34 -1.25
N VAL A 58 -13.45 17.10 -1.78
CA VAL A 58 -14.64 17.51 -1.03
C VAL A 58 -15.46 16.26 -0.65
N PRO A 59 -15.89 16.11 0.62
CA PRO A 59 -16.49 14.88 1.13
C PRO A 59 -17.96 14.72 0.72
N ILE A 60 -18.20 14.58 -0.59
CA ILE A 60 -19.52 14.39 -1.20
C ILE A 60 -19.56 13.03 -1.88
N ASP A 61 -20.35 12.10 -1.36
CA ASP A 61 -20.48 10.74 -1.92
C ASP A 61 -21.53 10.68 -3.04
N LEU A 62 -21.16 11.17 -4.22
CA LEU A 62 -21.98 11.08 -5.44
C LEU A 62 -21.24 10.35 -6.57
N PRO A 63 -21.95 9.71 -7.51
CA PRO A 63 -21.33 9.13 -8.70
C PRO A 63 -20.41 10.12 -9.43
N GLY A 64 -19.23 9.67 -9.84
CA GLY A 64 -18.23 10.50 -10.53
C GLY A 64 -17.37 11.39 -9.63
N THR A 65 -17.66 11.49 -8.33
CA THR A 65 -16.82 12.27 -7.40
C THR A 65 -15.54 11.52 -7.01
N ASN A 66 -14.46 12.28 -6.79
CA ASN A 66 -13.21 11.73 -6.26
C ASN A 66 -13.40 11.11 -4.86
N TYR A 67 -14.30 11.67 -4.04
CA TYR A 67 -14.59 11.13 -2.71
C TYR A 67 -15.18 9.71 -2.79
N ARG A 68 -16.18 9.50 -3.66
CA ARG A 68 -16.72 8.16 -3.90
C ARG A 68 -15.68 7.19 -4.45
N CYS A 69 -14.82 7.63 -5.37
CA CYS A 69 -13.69 6.84 -5.85
C CYS A 69 -12.73 6.45 -4.72
N GLY A 70 -12.44 7.36 -3.79
CA GLY A 70 -11.63 7.09 -2.61
C GLY A 70 -12.26 6.07 -1.66
N ILE A 71 -13.57 6.15 -1.43
CA ILE A 71 -14.31 5.15 -0.63
C ILE A 71 -14.21 3.76 -1.28
N GLN A 72 -14.40 3.66 -2.59
CA GLN A 72 -14.27 2.38 -3.31
C GLN A 72 -12.84 1.84 -3.25
N ALA A 73 -11.86 2.72 -3.40
CA ALA A 73 -10.46 2.37 -3.28
C ALA A 73 -10.09 1.85 -1.88
N ARG A 74 -10.62 2.48 -0.82
CA ARG A 74 -10.48 1.98 0.56
C ARG A 74 -11.04 0.57 0.71
N LYS A 75 -12.25 0.31 0.20
CA LYS A 75 -12.85 -1.04 0.22
C LYS A 75 -11.96 -2.07 -0.49
N ASN A 76 -11.32 -1.68 -1.59
CA ASN A 76 -10.38 -2.56 -2.28
C ASN A 76 -9.12 -2.83 -1.44
N ILE A 77 -8.54 -1.81 -0.81
CA ILE A 77 -7.39 -1.98 0.08
C ILE A 77 -7.74 -2.89 1.26
N ASP A 78 -8.91 -2.73 1.87
CA ASP A 78 -9.38 -3.60 2.96
C ASP A 78 -9.47 -5.07 2.50
N ARG A 79 -9.97 -5.32 1.28
CA ARG A 79 -9.99 -6.67 0.70
C ARG A 79 -8.58 -7.23 0.51
N LEU A 80 -7.68 -6.47 -0.12
CA LEU A 80 -6.30 -6.89 -0.36
C LEU A 80 -5.53 -7.17 0.93
N LEU A 81 -5.73 -6.34 1.96
CA LEU A 81 -5.13 -6.58 3.28
C LEU A 81 -5.67 -7.86 3.92
N ARG A 82 -6.97 -8.12 3.83
CA ARG A 82 -7.58 -9.36 4.36
C ARG A 82 -7.04 -10.60 3.66
N GLU A 83 -6.93 -10.56 2.34
CA GLU A 83 -6.36 -11.64 1.53
C GLU A 83 -4.90 -11.89 1.92
N LEU A 84 -4.07 -10.83 1.97
CA LEU A 84 -2.67 -10.93 2.38
C LEU A 84 -2.52 -11.50 3.80
N MET A 85 -3.33 -11.03 4.75
CA MET A 85 -3.30 -11.55 6.12
C MET A 85 -3.74 -13.02 6.19
N GLN A 86 -4.67 -13.45 5.33
CA GLN A 86 -5.11 -14.83 5.27
C GLN A 86 -4.00 -15.73 4.68
N GLU A 87 -3.42 -15.33 3.53
CA GLU A 87 -2.28 -16.03 2.92
C GLU A 87 -1.14 -16.24 3.91
N ARG A 88 -0.81 -15.21 4.71
CA ARG A 88 0.23 -15.29 5.74
C ARG A 88 -0.12 -16.19 6.92
N ARG A 89 -1.39 -16.30 7.27
CA ARG A 89 -1.83 -17.28 8.29
C ARG A 89 -1.70 -18.70 7.76
N ASP A 90 -2.07 -18.91 6.50
CA ASP A 90 -2.10 -20.21 5.87
C ASP A 90 -0.69 -20.72 5.51
N SER A 91 0.29 -19.82 5.29
CA SER A 91 1.68 -20.21 5.03
C SER A 91 2.38 -20.83 6.23
N GLY A 92 1.94 -20.53 7.46
CA GLY A 92 2.61 -20.95 8.70
C GLY A 92 3.98 -20.29 8.92
N GLU A 93 4.38 -19.34 8.08
CA GLU A 93 5.66 -18.64 8.18
C GLU A 93 5.63 -17.57 9.27
N THR A 94 6.78 -17.31 9.89
CA THR A 94 6.94 -16.19 10.82
C THR A 94 7.44 -14.96 10.08
N PHE A 95 6.58 -13.94 9.99
CA PHE A 95 6.92 -12.66 9.38
C PHE A 95 7.48 -11.69 10.43
N THR A 96 8.56 -11.00 10.09
CA THR A 96 9.27 -10.01 10.94
C THR A 96 9.15 -8.58 10.42
N ASP A 97 8.24 -8.34 9.46
CA ASP A 97 7.81 -7.00 9.06
C ASP A 97 6.70 -6.47 9.99
N MET A 98 6.30 -5.21 9.78
CA MET A 98 5.31 -4.55 10.64
C MET A 98 3.97 -5.31 10.70
N LEU A 99 3.46 -5.76 9.55
CA LEU A 99 2.22 -6.53 9.49
C LEU A 99 2.36 -7.87 10.22
N GLY A 100 3.50 -8.53 10.08
CA GLY A 100 3.85 -9.75 10.81
C GLY A 100 3.78 -9.54 12.33
N TYR A 101 4.33 -8.44 12.84
CA TYR A 101 4.23 -8.11 14.27
C TYR A 101 2.79 -7.78 14.70
N LEU A 102 2.02 -7.04 13.89
CA LEU A 102 0.62 -6.71 14.20
C LEU A 102 -0.31 -7.94 14.15
N MET A 103 0.05 -8.96 13.38
CA MET A 103 -0.72 -10.20 13.27
C MET A 103 -0.44 -11.20 14.39
N LYS A 104 0.66 -11.03 15.15
CA LYS A 104 0.94 -11.88 16.31
C LYS A 104 -0.19 -11.67 17.32
N LYS A 105 -0.77 -12.77 17.80
CA LYS A 105 -1.60 -12.69 19.01
C LYS A 105 -0.70 -12.17 20.12
N GLU A 106 -1.12 -11.10 20.78
CA GLU A 106 -0.53 -10.78 22.07
C GLU A 106 -0.71 -12.04 22.93
N ASP A 107 0.38 -12.60 23.46
CA ASP A 107 0.26 -13.27 24.74
C ASP A 107 -0.29 -12.19 25.66
N ASN A 108 -1.59 -12.24 25.96
CA ASN A 108 -2.26 -11.33 26.87
C ASN A 108 -1.37 -11.21 28.12
N ARG A 109 -0.58 -10.13 28.22
CA ARG A 109 0.26 -9.85 29.38
C ARG A 109 -0.57 -9.39 30.57
N TYR A 110 -1.88 -9.33 30.42
CA TYR A 110 -2.83 -9.04 31.49
C TYR A 110 -3.96 -10.08 31.44
N PRO A 111 -4.18 -10.81 32.56
CA PRO A 111 -5.27 -11.78 32.70
C PRO A 111 -6.65 -11.12 32.67
#